data_AF-A0A2V7U316-F1
#
_entry.id   AF-A0A2V7U316-F1
#
_cell.length_a   1.000
_cell.length_b   1.000
_cell.length_c   1.000
_cell.angle_alpha   90.00
_cell.angle_beta   90.00
_cell.angle_gamma   90.00
#
_symmetry.space_group_name_H-M   'P 1'
#
loop_
_entity.id
_entity.type
_entity.pdbx_description
1 polymer ?
#
loop_
_entity_poly.entity_id
_entity_poly.type
_entity_poly.pdbx_seq_one_letter_code
_entity_poly.pdbx_strand_id
1 'polypeptide(L)'
;MRRGGTLGGEVSSWGAFEEFLLGKLQIPEAAFSINLLWSTRYPKKETALEQAGFLMPEVRKLMSARPAPSLTADPMRFEVLDVSAAFNHAPKGDAWDLSGLKAGRGYSHGVPYAIADPARGFSAVVVSRRAGPEPSRVPLPVTGRWASLLFVQAATGEGRPPIHAGDQTHFPHESSELLGYYEIRFADELVTAHEIRFDETVGPWNAGVGRTYYLAHPIVAGKLPDGRAAVVWASEWTNPRPDVPIVSVTLVGSPGPSDARPILLGVTAVEKPRVEDYR
;
A
#
# COMPACT_ATOMS: atom_id res chain seq x y z
N MET A 1 -16.71 13.13 -37.57
CA MET A 1 -15.78 14.14 -38.12
C MET A 1 -14.36 13.59 -38.08
N ARG A 2 -13.75 13.28 -39.24
CA ARG A 2 -12.32 12.95 -39.31
C ARG A 2 -11.52 14.25 -39.16
N ARG A 3 -10.74 14.39 -38.09
CA ARG A 3 -9.76 15.49 -37.95
C ARG A 3 -8.59 15.21 -38.91
N GLY A 4 -8.66 15.77 -40.12
CA GLY A 4 -7.59 15.63 -41.12
C GLY A 4 -6.35 16.42 -40.68
N GLY A 5 -5.34 15.72 -40.17
CA GLY A 5 -4.04 16.32 -39.81
C GLY A 5 -3.35 15.68 -38.60
N THR A 6 -4.10 15.06 -37.69
CA THR A 6 -3.52 14.40 -36.51
C THR A 6 -3.26 12.93 -36.82
N LEU A 7 -1.99 12.50 -36.77
CA LEU A 7 -1.59 11.10 -37.01
C LEU A 7 -1.57 10.25 -35.74
N GLY A 8 -1.47 10.88 -34.56
CA GLY A 8 -1.39 10.19 -33.27
C GLY A 8 -1.02 11.13 -32.13
N GLY A 9 -0.53 10.55 -31.04
CA GLY A 9 0.02 11.25 -29.88
C GLY A 9 1.11 10.43 -29.21
N GLU A 10 1.93 11.08 -28.40
CA GLU A 10 3.04 10.49 -27.65
C GLU A 10 2.83 10.77 -26.16
N VAL A 11 3.21 9.80 -25.31
CA VAL A 11 3.39 10.05 -23.87
C VAL A 11 4.89 10.09 -23.61
N SER A 12 5.39 11.29 -23.34
CA SER A 12 6.82 11.53 -23.11
C SER A 12 7.14 11.52 -21.61
N SER A 13 8.18 10.80 -21.22
CA SER A 13 8.72 10.87 -19.86
C SER A 13 10.06 11.60 -19.84
N TRP A 14 10.16 12.61 -18.98
CA TRP A 14 11.40 13.33 -18.68
C TRP A 14 11.86 13.09 -17.23
N GLY A 15 11.56 11.89 -16.69
CA GLY A 15 11.91 11.47 -15.34
C GLY A 15 13.07 10.47 -15.31
N ALA A 16 13.44 10.02 -14.10
CA ALA A 16 14.43 8.96 -13.95
C ALA A 16 13.87 7.63 -14.50
N PHE A 17 14.74 6.87 -15.15
CA PHE A 17 14.39 5.58 -15.77
C PHE A 17 14.44 4.45 -14.73
N GLU A 18 13.50 4.49 -13.79
CA GLU A 18 13.32 3.46 -12.76
C GLU A 18 11.88 2.95 -12.70
N GLU A 19 11.71 1.72 -12.22
CA GLU A 19 10.42 1.01 -12.20
C GLU A 19 9.34 1.82 -11.47
N PHE A 20 9.65 2.38 -10.30
CA PHE A 20 8.69 3.11 -9.49
C PHE A 20 8.12 4.33 -10.22
N LEU A 21 8.96 5.19 -10.79
CA LEU A 21 8.50 6.39 -11.49
C LEU A 21 7.75 6.05 -12.78
N LEU A 22 8.25 5.09 -13.55
CA LEU A 22 7.58 4.64 -14.77
C LEU A 22 6.21 4.03 -14.45
N GLY A 23 6.14 3.16 -13.45
CA GLY A 23 4.91 2.48 -13.05
C GLY A 23 3.89 3.41 -12.40
N LYS A 24 4.33 4.34 -11.54
CA LYS A 24 3.44 5.29 -10.86
C LYS A 24 2.89 6.36 -11.78
N LEU A 25 3.73 6.93 -12.67
CA LEU A 25 3.37 8.13 -13.44
C LEU A 25 3.09 7.80 -14.90
N GLN A 26 4.01 7.10 -15.55
CA GLN A 26 3.97 6.95 -17.01
C GLN A 26 2.96 5.91 -17.46
N ILE A 27 2.84 4.77 -16.77
CA ILE A 27 1.90 3.73 -17.21
C ILE A 27 0.44 4.16 -17.09
N PRO A 28 -0.04 4.76 -15.98
CA PRO A 28 -1.41 5.28 -15.93
C PRO A 28 -1.71 6.29 -17.05
N GLU A 29 -0.79 7.21 -17.31
CA GLU A 29 -0.93 8.23 -18.36
C GLU A 29 -0.89 7.61 -19.76
N ALA A 30 0.00 6.64 -20.01
CA ALA A 30 0.06 5.88 -21.25
C ALA A 30 -1.22 5.08 -21.48
N ALA A 31 -1.71 4.35 -20.48
CA ALA A 31 -2.95 3.57 -20.57
C ALA A 31 -4.16 4.47 -20.87
N PHE A 32 -4.25 5.63 -20.20
CA PHE A 32 -5.28 6.62 -20.48
C PHE A 32 -5.18 7.17 -21.91
N SER A 33 -3.98 7.55 -22.34
CA SER A 33 -3.73 8.13 -23.67
C SER A 33 -3.97 7.13 -24.81
N ILE A 34 -3.59 5.86 -24.63
CA ILE A 34 -3.88 4.77 -25.57
C ILE A 34 -5.39 4.63 -25.73
N ASN A 35 -6.15 4.68 -24.64
CA ASN A 35 -7.61 4.61 -24.74
C ASN A 35 -8.18 5.80 -25.53
N LEU A 36 -7.61 7.00 -25.42
CA LEU A 36 -8.07 8.15 -26.21
C LEU A 36 -7.83 7.99 -27.72
N LEU A 37 -6.72 7.34 -28.10
CA LEU A 37 -6.28 7.21 -29.48
C LEU A 37 -6.85 5.96 -30.18
N TRP A 38 -7.08 4.88 -29.46
CA TRP A 38 -7.42 3.57 -30.04
C TRP A 38 -8.87 3.11 -29.77
N SER A 39 -9.51 3.64 -28.73
CA SER A 39 -10.86 3.22 -28.33
C SER A 39 -11.94 4.13 -28.91
N THR A 40 -13.11 3.56 -29.21
CA THR A 40 -14.33 4.34 -29.48
C THR A 40 -15.06 4.71 -28.19
N ARG A 41 -14.59 4.22 -27.03
CA ARG A 41 -15.19 4.47 -25.72
C ARG A 41 -14.29 5.36 -24.88
N TYR A 42 -14.86 6.48 -24.44
CA TYR A 42 -14.19 7.48 -23.62
C TYR A 42 -14.81 7.47 -22.21
N PRO A 43 -14.23 6.73 -21.25
CA PRO A 43 -14.70 6.78 -19.87
C PRO A 43 -14.49 8.19 -19.29
N LYS A 44 -15.25 8.51 -18.24
CA LYS A 44 -14.93 9.68 -17.42
C LYS A 44 -13.54 9.49 -16.78
N LYS A 45 -12.83 10.60 -16.56
CA LYS A 45 -11.47 10.58 -16.00
C LYS A 45 -11.41 9.79 -14.70
N GLU A 46 -12.39 9.98 -13.83
CA GLU A 46 -12.48 9.33 -12.51
C GLU A 46 -12.56 7.82 -12.65
N THR A 47 -13.44 7.32 -13.53
CA THR A 47 -13.58 5.88 -13.80
C THR A 47 -12.30 5.28 -14.40
N ALA A 48 -11.60 6.03 -15.25
CA ALA A 48 -10.33 5.58 -15.82
C ALA A 48 -9.23 5.45 -14.76
N LEU A 49 -9.15 6.44 -13.85
CA LEU A 49 -8.19 6.44 -12.75
C LEU A 49 -8.48 5.32 -11.74
N GLU A 50 -9.75 5.07 -11.40
CA GLU A 50 -10.13 3.94 -10.55
C GLU A 50 -9.73 2.60 -11.18
N GLN A 51 -9.99 2.42 -12.48
CA GLN A 51 -9.59 1.23 -13.20
C GLN A 51 -8.06 1.07 -13.22
N ALA A 52 -7.32 2.15 -13.42
CA ALA A 52 -5.85 2.14 -13.35
C ALA A 52 -5.36 1.74 -11.94
N GLY A 53 -6.00 2.24 -10.88
CA GLY A 53 -5.73 1.86 -9.50
C GLY A 53 -5.87 0.36 -9.26
N PHE A 54 -6.97 -0.23 -9.73
CA PHE A 54 -7.19 -1.69 -9.60
C PHE A 54 -6.24 -2.55 -10.42
N LEU A 55 -5.78 -2.05 -11.58
CA LEU A 55 -4.85 -2.78 -12.45
C LEU A 55 -3.39 -2.64 -12.00
N MET A 56 -3.08 -1.70 -11.12
CA MET A 56 -1.71 -1.39 -10.72
C MET A 56 -0.92 -2.60 -10.19
N PRO A 57 -1.49 -3.51 -9.38
CA PRO A 57 -0.77 -4.72 -8.96
C PRO A 57 -0.34 -5.61 -10.13
N GLU A 58 -1.20 -5.77 -11.15
CA GLU A 58 -0.89 -6.58 -12.33
C GLU A 58 0.15 -5.89 -13.21
N VAL A 59 0.04 -4.57 -13.38
CA VAL A 59 1.08 -3.76 -14.03
C VAL A 59 2.43 -3.96 -13.36
N ARG A 60 2.49 -3.84 -12.03
CA ARG A 60 3.72 -4.06 -11.25
C ARG A 60 4.25 -5.48 -11.41
N LYS A 61 3.39 -6.50 -11.42
CA LYS A 61 3.78 -7.88 -11.67
C LYS A 61 4.47 -8.06 -13.01
N LEU A 62 3.98 -7.40 -14.06
CA LEU A 62 4.55 -7.48 -15.41
C LEU A 62 5.82 -6.65 -15.58
N MET A 63 5.93 -5.51 -14.89
CA MET A 63 7.10 -4.64 -14.96
C MET A 63 8.27 -5.14 -14.12
N SER A 64 7.98 -5.70 -12.95
CA SER A 64 9.02 -5.98 -11.97
C SER A 64 9.85 -7.17 -12.40
N ALA A 65 11.17 -7.00 -12.42
CA ALA A 65 12.11 -8.10 -12.65
C ALA A 65 12.02 -9.19 -11.55
N ARG A 66 11.52 -8.81 -10.36
CA ARG A 66 11.29 -9.70 -9.23
C ARG A 66 9.94 -9.37 -8.61
N PRO A 67 8.84 -9.93 -9.15
CA PRO A 67 7.52 -9.69 -8.61
C PRO A 67 7.46 -10.03 -7.12
N ALA A 68 6.75 -9.22 -6.36
CA ALA A 68 6.56 -9.45 -4.94
C ALA A 68 5.84 -10.82 -4.71
N PRO A 69 6.16 -11.56 -3.63
CA PRO A 69 5.62 -12.91 -3.43
C PRO A 69 4.09 -12.97 -3.52
N SER A 70 3.36 -11.97 -3.02
CA SER A 70 1.89 -11.93 -3.11
C SER A 70 1.33 -11.95 -4.54
N LEU A 71 2.10 -11.49 -5.54
CA LEU A 71 1.66 -11.40 -6.94
C LEU A 71 1.78 -12.73 -7.70
N THR A 72 2.49 -13.69 -7.11
CA THR A 72 2.80 -14.99 -7.71
C THR A 72 2.37 -16.17 -6.83
N ALA A 73 2.02 -15.92 -5.57
CA ALA A 73 1.53 -16.93 -4.64
C ALA A 73 0.15 -17.47 -5.03
N ASP A 74 -0.04 -18.77 -4.79
CA ASP A 74 -1.37 -19.38 -4.77
C ASP A 74 -2.21 -18.76 -3.63
N PRO A 75 -3.50 -18.42 -3.86
CA PRO A 75 -4.40 -17.92 -2.82
C PRO A 75 -4.46 -18.75 -1.53
N MET A 76 -4.17 -20.06 -1.59
CA MET A 76 -4.10 -20.93 -0.41
C MET A 76 -2.89 -20.68 0.49
N ARG A 77 -1.93 -19.87 0.04
CA ARG A 77 -0.63 -19.68 0.70
C ARG A 77 -0.53 -18.37 1.46
N PHE A 78 -1.68 -17.76 1.73
CA PHE A 78 -1.78 -16.57 2.54
C PHE A 78 -2.32 -16.93 3.92
N GLU A 79 -1.74 -16.31 4.95
CA GLU A 79 -2.23 -16.39 6.32
C GLU A 79 -2.57 -14.99 6.83
N VAL A 80 -3.81 -14.77 7.24
CA VAL A 80 -4.19 -13.54 7.93
C VAL A 80 -3.83 -13.68 9.40
N LEU A 81 -2.87 -12.89 9.85
CA LEU A 81 -2.31 -12.94 11.20
C LEU A 81 -3.18 -12.15 12.18
N ASP A 82 -3.35 -12.70 13.38
CA ASP A 82 -4.05 -12.00 14.46
C ASP A 82 -3.13 -10.97 15.11
N VAL A 83 -3.40 -9.68 14.87
CA VAL A 83 -2.69 -8.56 15.49
C VAL A 83 -3.54 -7.82 16.53
N SER A 84 -4.65 -8.42 16.97
CA SER A 84 -5.63 -7.74 17.82
C SER A 84 -5.10 -7.29 19.18
N ALA A 85 -4.13 -8.03 19.73
CA ALA A 85 -3.44 -7.66 20.96
C ALA A 85 -2.64 -6.34 20.87
N ALA A 86 -2.34 -5.85 19.66
CA ALA A 86 -1.63 -4.59 19.44
C ALA A 86 -2.57 -3.39 19.25
N PHE A 87 -3.88 -3.60 19.09
CA PHE A 87 -4.80 -2.51 18.83
C PHE A 87 -4.86 -1.52 20.00
N ASN A 88 -4.70 -0.24 19.68
CA ASN A 88 -4.66 0.86 20.65
C ASN A 88 -5.59 2.02 20.28
N HIS A 89 -6.34 1.90 19.18
CA HIS A 89 -7.20 2.95 18.69
C HIS A 89 -8.51 2.41 18.10
N ALA A 90 -9.59 3.19 18.22
CA ALA A 90 -10.80 2.99 17.43
C ALA A 90 -10.51 3.26 15.94
N PRO A 91 -11.33 2.81 14.98
CA PRO A 91 -11.08 3.05 13.56
C PRO A 91 -11.53 4.47 13.16
N LYS A 92 -11.38 5.45 14.05
CA LYS A 92 -11.68 6.87 13.82
C LYS A 92 -10.94 7.72 14.82
N GLY A 93 -10.64 8.96 14.46
CA GLY A 93 -10.14 10.02 15.33
C GLY A 93 -10.70 11.38 14.89
N ASP A 94 -10.18 12.47 15.43
CA ASP A 94 -10.74 13.81 15.21
C ASP A 94 -10.75 14.25 13.73
N ALA A 95 -9.77 13.80 12.95
CA ALA A 95 -9.56 14.20 11.55
C ALA A 95 -9.77 13.06 10.54
N TRP A 96 -10.14 11.85 10.98
CA TRP A 96 -10.27 10.68 10.12
C TRP A 96 -11.32 9.70 10.60
N ASP A 97 -12.04 9.05 9.68
CA ASP A 97 -13.10 8.10 10.04
C ASP A 97 -13.14 6.89 9.11
N LEU A 98 -12.68 5.75 9.61
CA LEU A 98 -12.73 4.43 8.99
C LEU A 98 -13.78 3.51 9.67
N SER A 99 -14.73 4.08 10.42
CA SER A 99 -15.78 3.29 11.10
C SER A 99 -16.71 2.54 10.15
N GLY A 100 -16.76 2.94 8.88
CA GLY A 100 -17.54 2.26 7.84
C GLY A 100 -16.79 1.13 7.10
N LEU A 101 -15.59 0.75 7.57
CA LEU A 101 -14.94 -0.49 7.14
C LEU A 101 -15.81 -1.70 7.55
N LYS A 102 -15.95 -2.66 6.64
CA LYS A 102 -16.65 -3.91 6.90
C LYS A 102 -15.75 -4.85 7.69
N ALA A 103 -16.14 -5.12 8.93
CA ALA A 103 -15.46 -6.08 9.78
C ALA A 103 -15.49 -7.51 9.23
N GLY A 104 -14.51 -8.32 9.62
CA GLY A 104 -14.36 -9.72 9.23
C GLY A 104 -13.30 -9.94 8.17
N ARG A 105 -13.23 -11.18 7.68
CA ARG A 105 -12.33 -11.58 6.60
C ARG A 105 -12.90 -11.18 5.24
N GLY A 106 -12.04 -10.75 4.35
CA GLY A 106 -12.37 -10.41 2.97
C GLY A 106 -11.23 -10.75 2.02
N TYR A 107 -11.50 -10.61 0.73
CA TYR A 107 -10.53 -10.77 -0.35
C TYR A 107 -10.67 -9.58 -1.30
N SER A 108 -9.55 -8.97 -1.65
CA SER A 108 -9.50 -7.90 -2.65
C SER A 108 -8.39 -8.24 -3.65
N HIS A 109 -8.76 -8.45 -4.92
CA HIS A 109 -7.81 -8.75 -5.99
C HIS A 109 -6.76 -9.84 -5.65
N GLY A 110 -7.21 -10.93 -5.03
CA GLY A 110 -6.34 -12.06 -4.66
C GLY A 110 -5.65 -11.92 -3.30
N VAL A 111 -5.71 -10.75 -2.65
CA VAL A 111 -5.13 -10.52 -1.32
C VAL A 111 -6.20 -10.74 -0.25
N PRO A 112 -6.07 -11.75 0.64
CA PRO A 112 -6.91 -11.84 1.82
C PRO A 112 -6.54 -10.78 2.84
N TYR A 113 -7.54 -10.31 3.58
CA TYR A 113 -7.38 -9.38 4.68
C TYR A 113 -8.41 -9.67 5.78
N ALA A 114 -8.15 -9.18 6.99
CA ALA A 114 -9.17 -9.08 8.02
C ALA A 114 -9.19 -7.67 8.60
N ILE A 115 -10.40 -7.14 8.79
CA ILE A 115 -10.64 -5.92 9.55
C ILE A 115 -11.32 -6.33 10.86
N ALA A 116 -10.79 -5.86 11.98
CA ALA A 116 -11.37 -6.13 13.28
C ALA A 116 -12.72 -5.44 13.46
N ASP A 117 -13.60 -6.04 14.25
CA ASP A 117 -14.91 -5.49 14.56
C ASP A 117 -14.79 -4.37 15.61
N PRO A 118 -15.08 -3.10 15.27
CA PRO A 118 -14.97 -2.01 16.23
C PRO A 118 -15.97 -2.12 17.38
N ALA A 119 -17.02 -2.93 17.26
CA ALA A 119 -17.92 -3.20 18.38
C ALA A 119 -17.25 -4.00 19.50
N ARG A 120 -16.09 -4.62 19.24
CA ARG A 120 -15.31 -5.41 20.21
C ARG A 120 -14.18 -4.62 20.88
N GLY A 121 -14.06 -3.32 20.60
CA GLY A 121 -13.05 -2.44 21.19
C GLY A 121 -12.17 -1.78 20.13
N PHE A 122 -10.88 -1.62 20.45
CA PHE A 122 -9.91 -1.11 19.49
C PHE A 122 -9.76 -2.06 18.30
N SER A 123 -9.59 -1.48 17.11
CA SER A 123 -9.53 -2.21 15.83
C SER A 123 -8.45 -1.67 14.89
N ALA A 124 -7.62 -0.76 15.38
CA ALA A 124 -6.49 -0.21 14.66
C ALA A 124 -5.28 -0.04 15.60
N VAL A 125 -4.09 -0.08 15.02
CA VAL A 125 -2.86 0.39 15.65
C VAL A 125 -2.51 1.74 15.04
N VAL A 126 -2.36 2.76 15.88
CA VAL A 126 -1.89 4.09 15.50
C VAL A 126 -0.66 4.41 16.34
N VAL A 127 0.40 4.93 15.72
CA VAL A 127 1.59 5.39 16.44
C VAL A 127 1.78 6.89 16.27
N SER A 128 2.21 7.54 17.35
CA SER A 128 2.65 8.92 17.30
C SER A 128 3.96 9.04 16.54
N ARG A 129 4.12 10.15 15.82
CA ARG A 129 5.35 10.50 15.09
C ARG A 129 6.26 11.45 15.87
N ARG A 130 5.82 11.90 17.06
CA ARG A 130 6.53 12.84 17.93
C ARG A 130 6.38 12.39 19.39
N ALA A 131 7.27 12.87 20.26
CA ALA A 131 7.15 12.60 21.69
C ALA A 131 5.81 13.14 22.22
N GLY A 132 5.12 12.33 23.04
CA GLY A 132 3.79 12.65 23.54
C GLY A 132 3.19 11.50 24.35
N PRO A 133 1.92 11.63 24.77
CA PRO A 133 1.24 10.61 25.56
C PRO A 133 0.89 9.35 24.74
N GLU A 134 0.73 9.50 23.42
CA GLU A 134 0.50 8.38 22.51
C GLU A 134 1.80 7.62 22.22
N PRO A 135 1.75 6.28 22.11
CA PRO A 135 2.94 5.47 21.86
C PRO A 135 3.54 5.78 20.49
N SER A 136 4.85 6.01 20.42
CA SER A 136 5.58 6.12 19.15
C SER A 136 6.04 4.77 18.60
N ARG A 137 5.90 3.70 19.40
CA ARG A 137 6.29 2.33 19.08
C ARG A 137 5.25 1.36 19.62
N VAL A 138 4.79 0.44 18.78
CA VAL A 138 3.86 -0.62 19.20
C VAL A 138 4.35 -1.98 18.66
N PRO A 139 4.61 -2.97 19.53
CA PRO A 139 4.96 -4.31 19.09
C PRO A 139 3.73 -5.01 18.47
N LEU A 140 3.95 -5.73 17.39
CA LEU A 140 2.95 -6.54 16.72
C LEU A 140 3.23 -8.03 16.99
N PRO A 141 2.22 -8.86 17.28
CA PRO A 141 2.38 -10.29 17.54
C PRO A 141 2.62 -11.09 16.23
N VAL A 142 3.62 -10.67 15.46
CA VAL A 142 4.00 -11.29 14.18
C VAL A 142 5.31 -12.04 14.38
N THR A 143 5.25 -13.36 14.23
CA THR A 143 6.41 -14.26 14.30
C THR A 143 6.29 -15.34 13.23
N GLY A 144 7.37 -16.08 12.97
CA GLY A 144 7.36 -17.24 12.07
C GLY A 144 8.23 -17.06 10.82
N ARG A 145 8.01 -17.92 9.83
CA ARG A 145 8.80 -17.96 8.59
C ARG A 145 7.90 -17.65 7.41
N TRP A 146 8.10 -16.49 6.80
CA TRP A 146 7.23 -15.95 5.75
C TRP A 146 8.07 -15.49 4.56
N ALA A 147 7.55 -15.65 3.34
CA ALA A 147 8.15 -15.05 2.13
C ALA A 147 7.99 -13.54 2.10
N SER A 148 6.86 -13.04 2.59
CA SER A 148 6.58 -11.62 2.69
C SER A 148 5.49 -11.35 3.72
N LEU A 149 5.35 -10.08 4.08
CA LEU A 149 4.29 -9.56 4.94
C LEU A 149 3.60 -8.40 4.22
N LEU A 150 2.27 -8.46 4.10
CA LEU A 150 1.42 -7.36 3.64
C LEU A 150 0.82 -6.66 4.85
N PHE A 151 1.12 -5.38 4.99
CA PHE A 151 0.56 -4.51 6.02
C PHE A 151 -0.63 -3.76 5.46
N VAL A 152 -1.83 -4.07 5.96
CA VAL A 152 -3.09 -3.41 5.58
C VAL A 152 -3.20 -2.11 6.37
N GLN A 153 -2.99 -0.99 5.69
CA GLN A 153 -2.72 0.30 6.34
C GLN A 153 -3.37 1.50 5.63
N ALA A 154 -3.44 2.61 6.35
CA ALA A 154 -3.83 3.93 5.85
C ALA A 154 -3.03 5.02 6.60
N ALA A 155 -3.13 6.27 6.14
CA ALA A 155 -2.66 7.43 6.88
C ALA A 155 -3.84 8.25 7.41
N THR A 156 -3.70 8.85 8.60
CA THR A 156 -4.74 9.71 9.19
C THR A 156 -4.98 10.99 8.37
N GLY A 157 -4.08 11.34 7.45
CA GLY A 157 -4.17 12.53 6.60
C GLY A 157 -3.10 12.54 5.51
N GLU A 158 -2.94 13.68 4.86
CA GLU A 158 -1.94 13.89 3.81
C GLU A 158 -0.54 14.10 4.42
N GLY A 159 0.45 13.40 3.88
CA GLY A 159 1.86 13.73 4.04
C GLY A 159 2.42 14.45 2.81
N ARG A 160 3.73 14.72 2.79
CA ARG A 160 4.40 15.22 1.58
C ARG A 160 4.58 14.08 0.56
N PRO A 161 4.02 14.18 -0.66
CA PRO A 161 4.24 13.20 -1.72
C PRO A 161 5.67 13.27 -2.27
N PRO A 162 6.15 12.26 -3.01
CA PRO A 162 7.44 12.34 -3.68
C PRO A 162 7.43 13.44 -4.75
N ILE A 163 8.53 14.19 -4.81
CA ILE A 163 8.85 15.13 -5.87
C ILE A 163 9.21 14.36 -7.13
N HIS A 164 8.72 14.81 -8.28
CA HIS A 164 9.00 14.18 -9.56
C HIS A 164 10.48 14.36 -9.92
N ALA A 165 11.10 13.29 -10.46
CA ALA A 165 12.44 13.41 -11.00
C ALA A 165 12.45 14.38 -12.20
N GLY A 166 13.36 15.34 -12.18
CA GLY A 166 13.44 16.44 -13.17
C GLY A 166 12.95 17.78 -12.65
N ASP A 167 12.11 17.81 -11.60
CA ASP A 167 11.67 19.06 -11.00
C ASP A 167 12.72 19.60 -10.02
N GLN A 168 13.18 18.79 -9.06
CA GLN A 168 14.10 19.24 -7.99
C GLN A 168 14.98 18.14 -7.37
N THR A 169 14.85 16.86 -7.77
CA THR A 169 15.66 15.76 -7.20
C THR A 169 15.89 14.63 -8.21
N HIS A 170 16.98 13.89 -8.04
CA HIS A 170 17.24 12.60 -8.71
C HIS A 170 16.85 11.40 -7.82
N PHE A 171 16.41 11.66 -6.59
CA PHE A 171 16.03 10.66 -5.58
C PHE A 171 14.58 10.90 -5.15
N PRO A 172 13.59 10.58 -6.02
CA PRO A 172 12.18 10.86 -5.75
C PRO A 172 11.69 10.18 -4.47
N HIS A 173 12.15 8.96 -4.20
CA HIS A 173 11.82 8.20 -3.00
C HIS A 173 12.20 8.91 -1.69
N GLU A 174 13.36 9.56 -1.65
CA GLU A 174 13.84 10.27 -0.46
C GLU A 174 13.04 11.54 -0.16
N SER A 175 12.35 12.07 -1.17
CA SER A 175 11.54 13.28 -1.02
C SER A 175 10.15 13.00 -0.43
N SER A 176 9.63 11.78 -0.61
CA SER A 176 8.39 11.35 0.06
C SER A 176 8.56 11.37 1.57
N GLU A 177 7.53 11.84 2.27
CA GLU A 177 7.53 11.86 3.72
C GLU A 177 7.47 10.45 4.31
N LEU A 178 8.45 10.13 5.16
CA LEU A 178 8.44 8.96 6.00
C LEU A 178 7.49 9.17 7.20
N LEU A 179 6.35 8.45 7.20
CA LEU A 179 5.39 8.48 8.29
C LEU A 179 5.80 7.57 9.45
N GLY A 180 6.50 6.49 9.13
CA GLY A 180 6.92 5.46 10.06
C GLY A 180 7.56 4.29 9.35
N TYR A 181 7.80 3.20 10.06
CA TYR A 181 8.32 1.96 9.50
C TYR A 181 7.96 0.77 10.38
N TYR A 182 7.98 -0.42 9.80
CA TYR A 182 7.96 -1.68 10.52
C TYR A 182 9.38 -2.14 10.74
N GLU A 183 9.83 -2.18 12.00
CA GLU A 183 11.10 -2.79 12.39
C GLU A 183 10.89 -4.30 12.53
N ILE A 184 11.61 -5.10 11.75
CA ILE A 184 11.43 -6.55 11.65
C ILE A 184 12.73 -7.21 12.14
N ARG A 185 12.64 -7.92 13.25
CA ARG A 185 13.77 -8.61 13.89
C ARG A 185 13.72 -10.10 13.60
N PHE A 186 14.87 -10.63 13.21
CA PHE A 186 15.09 -12.05 12.98
C PHE A 186 15.67 -12.73 14.22
N ALA A 187 15.54 -14.06 14.28
CA ALA A 187 16.06 -14.89 15.37
C ALA A 187 17.59 -14.83 15.54
N ASP A 188 18.31 -14.33 14.54
CA ASP A 188 19.76 -14.12 14.60
C ASP A 188 20.14 -12.65 14.87
N GLU A 189 19.20 -11.88 15.43
CA GLU A 189 19.34 -10.48 15.82
C GLU A 189 19.50 -9.46 14.67
N LEU A 190 19.50 -9.91 13.41
CA LEU A 190 19.41 -8.99 12.29
C LEU A 190 18.09 -8.22 12.37
N VAL A 191 18.15 -6.91 12.08
CA VAL A 191 16.98 -6.03 12.00
C VAL A 191 16.92 -5.43 10.61
N THR A 192 15.73 -5.47 10.01
CA THR A 192 15.41 -4.78 8.76
C THR A 192 14.21 -3.87 8.95
N ALA A 193 13.98 -2.94 8.02
CA ALA A 193 12.85 -2.04 8.07
C ALA A 193 12.00 -2.13 6.80
N HIS A 194 10.68 -2.01 6.96
CA HIS A 194 9.76 -1.70 5.86
C HIS A 194 9.20 -0.30 6.06
N GLU A 195 9.53 0.61 5.16
CA GLU A 195 9.17 2.02 5.31
C GLU A 195 7.69 2.27 4.97
N ILE A 196 7.08 3.20 5.71
CA ILE A 196 5.74 3.73 5.45
C ILE A 196 5.92 5.13 4.88
N ARG A 197 6.13 5.21 3.58
CA ARG A 197 6.27 6.45 2.81
C ARG A 197 4.94 6.89 2.20
N PHE A 198 4.59 8.14 2.43
CA PHE A 198 3.35 8.72 1.94
C PHE A 198 3.33 8.80 0.40
N ASP A 199 2.21 8.46 -0.22
CA ASP A 199 2.05 8.46 -1.67
C ASP A 199 2.95 7.45 -2.42
N GLU A 200 3.55 6.51 -1.68
CA GLU A 200 4.29 5.37 -2.23
C GLU A 200 3.70 4.04 -1.73
N THR A 201 3.77 3.85 -0.41
CA THR A 201 3.33 2.62 0.28
C THR A 201 2.00 2.80 1.02
N VAL A 202 1.51 4.04 1.14
CA VAL A 202 0.27 4.35 1.85
C VAL A 202 -0.37 5.64 1.32
N GLY A 203 -1.69 5.67 1.32
CA GLY A 203 -2.51 6.85 1.06
C GLY A 203 -3.25 7.35 2.31
N PRO A 204 -3.85 8.56 2.26
CA PRO A 204 -4.72 9.05 3.33
C PRO A 204 -6.04 8.26 3.33
N TRP A 205 -6.63 8.03 4.50
CA TRP A 205 -7.83 7.21 4.72
C TRP A 205 -9.02 7.47 3.77
N ASN A 206 -9.10 8.64 3.15
CA ASN A 206 -10.19 9.09 2.29
C ASN A 206 -9.82 9.24 0.80
N ALA A 207 -8.66 8.75 0.35
CA ALA A 207 -8.19 8.92 -1.04
C ALA A 207 -9.02 8.18 -2.10
N GLY A 208 -9.71 7.10 -1.74
CA GLY A 208 -10.39 6.23 -2.71
C GLY A 208 -9.40 5.49 -3.63
N VAL A 209 -9.91 4.90 -4.71
CA VAL A 209 -9.11 4.08 -5.67
C VAL A 209 -8.50 4.93 -6.79
N GLY A 210 -9.07 6.10 -7.09
CA GLY A 210 -8.60 6.97 -8.17
C GLY A 210 -7.19 7.55 -7.96
N ARG A 211 -6.63 7.45 -6.75
CA ARG A 211 -5.23 7.74 -6.47
C ARG A 211 -4.44 6.43 -6.47
N THR A 212 -3.60 6.26 -7.48
CA THR A 212 -2.78 5.06 -7.69
C THR A 212 -1.50 5.10 -6.87
N TYR A 213 -1.21 4.03 -6.13
CA TYR A 213 0.03 3.87 -5.37
C TYR A 213 0.77 2.64 -5.89
N TYR A 214 1.90 2.85 -6.56
CA TYR A 214 2.62 1.77 -7.24
C TYR A 214 3.05 0.64 -6.29
N LEU A 215 3.51 0.99 -5.09
CA LEU A 215 4.04 0.01 -4.13
C LEU A 215 2.98 -0.59 -3.21
N ALA A 216 1.70 -0.27 -3.38
CA ALA A 216 0.63 -0.79 -2.52
C ALA A 216 -0.60 -1.28 -3.28
N HIS A 217 -1.23 -2.33 -2.75
CA HIS A 217 -2.47 -2.88 -3.29
C HIS A 217 -3.67 -2.14 -2.69
N PRO A 218 -4.60 -1.59 -3.51
CA PRO A 218 -5.83 -1.03 -2.99
C PRO A 218 -6.78 -2.13 -2.51
N ILE A 219 -7.27 -2.00 -1.28
CA ILE A 219 -8.28 -2.87 -0.68
C ILE A 219 -9.53 -2.03 -0.44
N VAL A 220 -10.58 -2.29 -1.24
CA VAL A 220 -11.91 -1.71 -1.03
C VAL A 220 -12.61 -2.52 0.05
N ALA A 221 -12.58 -2.00 1.28
CA ALA A 221 -13.00 -2.74 2.48
C ALA A 221 -14.32 -2.26 3.08
N GLY A 222 -15.04 -1.31 2.46
CA GLY A 222 -16.31 -0.83 2.97
C GLY A 222 -16.76 0.48 2.33
N LYS A 223 -17.52 1.27 3.09
CA LYS A 223 -17.94 2.61 2.68
C LYS A 223 -17.66 3.60 3.79
N LEU A 224 -17.13 4.77 3.47
CA LEU A 224 -16.97 5.86 4.42
C LEU A 224 -18.36 6.41 4.85
N PRO A 225 -18.44 7.18 5.94
CA PRO A 225 -19.72 7.76 6.39
C PRO A 225 -20.45 8.61 5.34
N ASP A 226 -19.70 9.21 4.41
CA ASP A 226 -20.23 10.00 3.28
C ASP A 226 -20.68 9.15 2.08
N GLY A 227 -20.59 7.82 2.17
CA GLY A 227 -21.00 6.87 1.14
C GLY A 227 -19.94 6.53 0.10
N ARG A 228 -18.77 7.20 0.09
CA ARG A 228 -17.65 6.84 -0.79
C ARG A 228 -17.06 5.49 -0.42
N ALA A 229 -16.36 4.84 -1.36
CA ALA A 229 -15.63 3.61 -1.07
C ALA A 229 -14.55 3.85 0.01
N ALA A 230 -14.55 3.03 1.05
CA ALA A 230 -13.46 3.01 2.03
C ALA A 230 -12.32 2.16 1.48
N VAL A 231 -11.17 2.79 1.24
CA VAL A 231 -10.00 2.15 0.65
C VAL A 231 -8.84 2.22 1.62
N VAL A 232 -8.19 1.07 1.80
CA VAL A 232 -6.96 0.93 2.58
C VAL A 232 -5.91 0.25 1.69
N TRP A 233 -4.65 0.32 2.07
CA TRP A 233 -3.54 -0.08 1.21
C TRP A 233 -2.77 -1.22 1.84
N ALA A 234 -2.62 -2.32 1.11
CA ALA A 234 -1.71 -3.39 1.50
C ALA A 234 -0.33 -3.14 0.88
N SER A 235 0.61 -2.69 1.73
CA SER A 235 2.02 -2.54 1.35
C SER A 235 2.77 -3.81 1.71
N GLU A 236 3.56 -4.34 0.78
CA GLU A 236 4.25 -5.62 0.96
C GLU A 236 5.74 -5.43 1.23
N TRP A 237 6.20 -6.03 2.33
CA TRP A 237 7.61 -6.24 2.61
C TRP A 237 8.02 -7.63 2.16
N THR A 238 8.96 -7.72 1.21
CA THR A 238 9.53 -9.01 0.80
C THR A 238 10.63 -9.42 1.76
N ASN A 239 10.50 -10.61 2.35
CA ASN A 239 11.48 -11.12 3.30
C ASN A 239 12.77 -11.53 2.54
N PRO A 240 13.92 -10.87 2.79
CA PRO A 240 15.17 -11.27 2.16
C PRO A 240 15.69 -12.62 2.66
N ARG A 241 15.13 -13.14 3.77
CA ARG A 241 15.59 -14.33 4.49
C ARG A 241 14.41 -15.19 4.96
N PRO A 242 13.61 -15.77 4.05
CA PRO A 242 12.40 -16.52 4.38
C PRO A 242 12.64 -17.77 5.23
N ASP A 243 13.87 -18.30 5.25
CA ASP A 243 14.28 -19.41 6.10
C ASP A 243 14.79 -19.00 7.48
N VAL A 244 14.83 -17.71 7.81
CA VAL A 244 15.17 -17.25 9.17
C VAL A 244 13.88 -16.77 9.83
N PRO A 245 13.52 -17.30 11.01
CA PRO A 245 12.31 -16.86 11.70
C PRO A 245 12.35 -15.37 12.03
N ILE A 246 11.24 -14.69 11.77
CA ILE A 246 10.90 -13.40 12.36
C ILE A 246 10.48 -13.65 13.80
N VAL A 247 11.07 -12.93 14.74
CA VAL A 247 10.78 -13.06 16.18
C VAL A 247 10.02 -11.87 16.73
N SER A 248 10.09 -10.72 16.06
CA SER A 248 9.22 -9.59 16.37
C SER A 248 9.09 -8.64 15.18
N VAL A 249 7.94 -7.97 15.13
CA VAL A 249 7.70 -6.80 14.28
C VAL A 249 7.24 -5.66 15.18
N THR A 250 7.76 -4.46 14.98
CA THR A 250 7.35 -3.25 15.72
C THR A 250 6.97 -2.16 14.74
N LEU A 251 5.76 -1.60 14.87
CA LEU A 251 5.38 -0.39 14.16
C LEU A 251 5.97 0.82 14.89
N VAL A 252 6.72 1.65 14.17
CA VAL A 252 7.43 2.83 14.71
C VAL A 252 7.02 4.08 13.93
N GLY A 253 6.60 5.12 14.64
CA GLY A 253 6.33 6.43 14.02
C GLY A 253 7.63 7.19 13.76
N SER A 254 7.71 7.89 12.63
CA SER A 254 8.87 8.71 12.25
C SER A 254 8.48 10.19 12.22
N PRO A 255 9.27 11.10 12.84
CA PRO A 255 8.97 12.53 12.76
C PRO A 255 9.04 13.04 11.33
N GLY A 256 8.25 14.07 11.04
CA GLY A 256 8.21 14.73 9.73
C GLY A 256 7.37 16.00 9.75
N PRO A 257 7.28 16.69 8.60
CA PRO A 257 6.64 17.99 8.48
C PRO A 257 5.12 17.97 8.65
N SER A 258 4.42 16.88 8.30
CA SER A 258 2.96 16.78 8.47
C SER A 258 2.58 16.18 9.82
N ASP A 259 1.29 16.29 10.16
CA ASP A 259 0.69 15.63 11.32
C ASP A 259 0.05 14.27 10.96
N ALA A 260 0.19 13.80 9.72
CA ALA A 260 -0.34 12.52 9.27
C ALA A 260 0.35 11.37 10.02
N ARG A 261 -0.41 10.44 10.60
CA ARG A 261 0.10 9.26 11.33
C ARG A 261 -0.22 7.98 10.56
N PRO A 262 0.63 6.94 10.65
CA PRO A 262 0.31 5.63 10.09
C PRO A 262 -0.78 4.92 10.92
N ILE A 263 -1.69 4.25 10.23
CA ILE A 263 -2.76 3.41 10.77
C ILE A 263 -2.53 2.01 10.22
N LEU A 264 -2.38 1.01 11.10
CA LEU A 264 -2.38 -0.41 10.72
C LEU A 264 -3.71 -1.05 11.16
N LEU A 265 -4.32 -1.81 10.25
CA LEU A 265 -5.61 -2.49 10.46
C LEU A 265 -5.47 -4.02 10.50
N GLY A 266 -4.44 -4.56 9.85
CA GLY A 266 -4.21 -6.00 9.80
C GLY A 266 -2.91 -6.36 9.09
N VAL A 267 -2.49 -7.60 9.25
CA VAL A 267 -1.30 -8.16 8.60
C VAL A 267 -1.66 -9.47 7.93
N THR A 268 -1.25 -9.64 6.68
CA THR A 268 -1.36 -10.89 5.95
C THR A 268 0.05 -11.36 5.59
N ALA A 269 0.40 -12.59 5.90
CA ALA A 269 1.66 -13.19 5.53
C ALA A 269 1.52 -14.08 4.29
N VAL A 270 2.61 -14.22 3.53
CA VAL A 270 2.72 -15.16 2.42
C VAL A 270 3.66 -16.28 2.82
N GLU A 271 3.23 -17.53 2.69
CA GLU A 271 4.08 -18.69 2.97
C GLU A 271 5.31 -18.74 2.03
N LYS A 272 6.43 -19.28 2.51
CA LYS A 272 7.60 -19.53 1.67
C LYS A 272 7.32 -20.52 0.54
N PRO A 273 7.82 -20.29 -0.69
CA PRO A 273 7.76 -21.28 -1.77
C PRO A 273 8.30 -22.64 -1.31
N ARG A 274 7.55 -23.70 -1.58
CA ARG A 274 7.95 -25.08 -1.37
C ARG A 274 8.72 -25.54 -2.60
N VAL A 275 9.59 -26.54 -2.43
CA VAL A 275 10.39 -27.11 -3.53
C VAL A 275 9.49 -27.65 -4.65
N GLU A 276 8.29 -28.08 -4.30
CA GLU A 276 7.24 -28.56 -5.22
C GLU A 276 6.76 -27.48 -6.20
N ASP A 277 6.88 -26.19 -5.87
CA ASP A 277 6.39 -25.06 -6.69
C ASP A 277 7.30 -24.75 -7.90
N TYR A 278 8.52 -25.32 -7.94
CA TYR A 278 9.51 -25.08 -8.97
C TYR A 278 9.60 -26.22 -10.01
N ARG A 279 8.67 -27.17 -9.97
CA ARG A 279 8.59 -28.31 -10.90
C ARG A 279 7.47 -28.11 -11.91
#